data_AF-A0A956ESF0-F1
#
_entry.id   AF-A0A956ESF0-F1
#
_cell.length_a   1.000
_cell.length_b   1.000
_cell.length_c   1.000
_cell.angle_alpha   90.00
_cell.angle_beta   90.00
_cell.angle_gamma   90.00
#
_symmetry.space_group_name_H-M   'P 1'
#
loop_
_entity.id
_entity.type
_entity.pdbx_description
1 polymer ?
#
loop_
_entity_poly.entity_id
_entity_poly.type
_entity_poly.pdbx_seq_one_letter_code
_entity_poly.pdbx_strand_id
1 'polypeptide(L)'
;WVMMVPYPLFVASEYWDKLEAWAKRKKPRVLVQLKAVPGGYSLARLCLALDTLRLCEVELHGDVESFRVREDKPDSAWQTGGTAVALLGRSWFVPRLFTAWLALPGVRSAVGWCVQRLVFGGQLEHGVSQRPQSPSRLRFGRGLFWLAQALVAVLLVATGSQVLVENRRVPVSMKPTQPEWIKTIVVYPRLFQGWSMFAPDPPHEDGRVIVDGRTADGRKLDPLTGVEPSWSVPRDRRVWNDGDWAAFHTRIPEPRFSANYPAVREMLLKYHEFTGRPEDRLVSFEVWYGTQGIPPPGQPIPPPRFRKLLFFGRVADPGVPRQFVGR
;
A
#
# COMPACT_ATOMS: atom_id res chain seq x y z
N TRP A 1 14.22 16.53 1.04
CA TRP A 1 13.80 15.49 1.99
C TRP A 1 12.99 14.46 1.24
N VAL A 2 13.61 13.33 0.86
CA VAL A 2 12.91 12.21 0.21
C VAL A 2 12.53 11.25 1.32
N MET A 3 11.26 11.25 1.75
CA MET A 3 10.77 10.30 2.75
C MET A 3 10.40 9.00 2.05
N MET A 4 11.41 8.23 1.63
CA MET A 4 11.21 6.83 1.24
C MET A 4 11.07 6.02 2.52
N VAL A 5 9.84 5.58 2.83
CA VAL A 5 9.64 4.48 3.78
C VAL A 5 9.59 3.20 2.95
N PRO A 6 10.70 2.45 2.81
CA PRO A 6 10.64 1.17 2.13
C PRO A 6 9.73 0.25 2.95
N TYR A 7 8.63 -0.20 2.35
CA TYR A 7 7.70 -1.19 2.91
C TYR A 7 7.86 -2.57 2.24
N PRO A 8 9.05 -3.20 2.20
CA PRO A 8 9.25 -4.48 1.50
C PRO A 8 8.57 -5.68 2.19
N LEU A 9 7.84 -5.47 3.29
CA LEU A 9 7.21 -6.52 4.09
C LEU A 9 5.68 -6.52 4.03
N PHE A 10 5.04 -5.64 3.24
CA PHE A 10 3.62 -5.79 2.94
C PHE A 10 3.44 -6.85 1.86
N VAL A 11 3.39 -8.10 2.31
CA VAL A 11 2.82 -9.20 1.52
C VAL A 11 1.34 -8.85 1.27
N ALA A 12 0.92 -8.76 0.01
CA ALA A 12 -0.46 -8.42 -0.33
C ALA A 12 -1.44 -9.49 0.22
N SER A 13 -2.70 -9.10 0.50
CA SER A 13 -3.71 -9.99 1.10
C SER A 13 -3.91 -11.27 0.30
N GLU A 14 -3.83 -11.21 -1.04
CA GLU A 14 -4.00 -12.38 -1.90
C GLU A 14 -2.89 -13.43 -1.69
N TYR A 15 -1.68 -12.98 -1.32
CA TYR A 15 -0.60 -13.90 -0.96
C TYR A 15 -0.80 -14.47 0.45
N TRP A 16 -1.41 -13.70 1.37
CA TRP A 16 -1.81 -14.20 2.67
C TRP A 16 -2.90 -15.27 2.57
N ASP A 17 -3.92 -15.08 1.73
CA ASP A 17 -4.98 -16.07 1.51
C ASP A 17 -4.42 -17.39 0.95
N LYS A 18 -3.48 -17.30 -0.01
CA LYS A 18 -2.77 -18.46 -0.54
C LYS A 18 -1.92 -19.14 0.53
N LEU A 19 -1.25 -18.37 1.36
CA LEU A 19 -0.43 -18.87 2.47
C LEU A 19 -1.32 -19.55 3.53
N GLU A 20 -2.48 -18.99 3.85
CA GLU A 20 -3.47 -19.57 4.78
C GLU A 20 -4.04 -20.88 4.23
N ALA A 21 -4.46 -20.89 2.97
CA ALA A 21 -4.97 -22.09 2.30
C ALA A 21 -3.92 -23.22 2.26
N TRP A 22 -2.64 -22.86 2.13
CA TRP A 22 -1.54 -23.81 2.25
C TRP A 22 -1.28 -24.23 3.69
N ALA A 23 -1.27 -23.29 4.64
CA ALA A 23 -1.01 -23.54 6.05
C ALA A 23 -2.01 -24.54 6.64
N LYS A 24 -3.29 -24.44 6.25
CA LYS A 24 -4.35 -25.41 6.61
C LYS A 24 -4.03 -26.85 6.22
N ARG A 25 -3.14 -27.08 5.24
CA ARG A 25 -2.78 -28.41 4.72
C ARG A 25 -1.52 -29.02 5.37
N LYS A 26 -0.77 -28.28 6.17
CA LYS A 26 0.45 -28.78 6.82
C LYS A 26 0.41 -28.58 8.33
N LYS A 27 1.13 -29.44 9.06
CA LYS A 27 1.42 -29.25 10.49
C LYS A 27 2.91 -28.99 10.73
N PRO A 28 3.50 -27.85 10.32
CA PRO A 28 4.78 -27.45 10.87
C PRO A 28 4.51 -26.62 12.13
N ARG A 29 4.91 -27.14 13.29
CA ARG A 29 4.87 -26.40 14.54
C ARG A 29 6.30 -26.13 14.98
N VAL A 30 6.61 -24.84 15.13
CA VAL A 30 7.89 -24.35 15.59
C VAL A 30 7.58 -23.31 16.66
N LEU A 31 8.17 -23.48 17.84
CA LEU A 31 8.06 -22.54 18.94
C LEU A 31 9.09 -21.44 18.74
N VAL A 32 8.64 -20.20 18.85
CA VAL A 32 9.44 -19.00 18.62
C VAL A 32 9.40 -18.16 19.89
N GLN A 33 10.55 -17.90 20.48
CA GLN A 33 10.67 -16.95 21.57
C GLN A 33 11.38 -15.69 21.12
N LEU A 34 10.77 -14.55 21.42
CA LEU A 34 11.20 -13.22 20.98
C LEU A 34 11.36 -12.28 22.18
N LYS A 35 12.45 -11.52 22.19
CA LYS A 35 12.61 -10.34 23.04
C LYS A 35 12.01 -9.13 22.34
N ALA A 36 11.24 -8.33 23.06
CA ALA A 36 10.77 -7.03 22.58
C ALA A 36 11.94 -6.03 22.51
N VAL A 37 12.65 -6.01 21.38
CA VAL A 37 13.69 -5.00 21.09
C VAL A 37 13.27 -4.10 19.93
N PRO A 38 13.65 -2.81 19.92
CA PRO A 38 13.25 -1.86 18.88
C PRO A 38 13.60 -2.27 17.44
N GLY A 39 14.68 -3.02 17.21
CA GLY A 39 15.04 -3.56 15.89
C GLY A 39 14.30 -4.87 15.53
N GLY A 40 13.71 -5.54 16.52
CA GLY A 40 13.02 -6.82 16.38
C GLY A 40 11.57 -6.70 15.90
N TYR A 41 11.00 -5.49 15.81
CA TYR A 41 9.58 -5.31 15.47
C TYR A 41 9.18 -5.93 14.12
N SER A 42 10.04 -5.86 13.10
CA SER A 42 9.72 -6.46 11.80
C SER A 42 9.70 -7.99 11.85
N LEU A 43 10.64 -8.59 12.56
CA LEU A 43 10.69 -10.05 12.76
C LEU A 43 9.54 -10.51 13.67
N ALA A 44 9.24 -9.76 14.73
CA ALA A 44 8.13 -10.03 15.62
C ALA A 44 6.77 -9.92 14.92
N ARG A 45 6.56 -8.87 14.10
CA ARG A 45 5.35 -8.75 13.25
C ARG A 45 5.21 -9.92 12.29
N LEU A 46 6.31 -10.34 11.66
CA LEU A 46 6.31 -11.50 10.78
C LEU A 46 5.94 -12.78 11.56
N CYS A 47 6.55 -13.01 12.73
CA CYS A 47 6.25 -14.18 13.55
C CYS A 47 4.81 -14.17 14.07
N LEU A 48 4.29 -13.03 14.51
CA LEU A 48 2.89 -12.88 14.92
C LEU A 48 1.92 -13.11 13.75
N ALA A 49 2.24 -12.64 12.55
CA ALA A 49 1.46 -12.93 11.35
C ALA A 49 1.51 -14.41 10.93
N LEU A 50 2.56 -15.14 11.32
CA LEU A 50 2.66 -16.59 11.11
C LEU A 50 1.97 -17.40 12.20
N ASP A 51 1.91 -16.86 13.42
CA ASP A 51 1.18 -17.40 14.56
C ASP A 51 -0.33 -17.42 14.30
N THR A 52 -0.88 -16.34 13.72
CA THR A 52 -2.29 -16.32 13.28
C THR A 52 -2.60 -17.40 12.23
N LEU A 53 -1.62 -17.79 11.43
CA LEU A 53 -1.71 -18.88 10.45
C LEU A 53 -1.40 -20.26 11.04
N ARG A 54 -1.07 -20.35 12.33
CA ARG A 54 -0.67 -21.58 13.04
C ARG A 54 0.57 -22.27 12.44
N LEU A 55 1.47 -21.50 11.84
CA LEU A 55 2.73 -21.99 11.26
C LEU A 55 3.91 -21.93 12.25
N CYS A 56 3.77 -21.13 13.28
CA CYS A 56 4.62 -21.12 14.47
C CYS A 56 3.75 -20.80 15.69
N GLU A 57 4.29 -20.99 16.88
CA GLU A 57 3.69 -20.53 18.13
C GLU A 57 4.66 -19.55 18.78
N VAL A 58 4.19 -18.33 19.03
CA VAL A 58 5.05 -17.25 19.53
C VAL A 58 4.86 -17.09 21.03
N GLU A 59 5.95 -17.29 21.77
CA GLU A 59 6.03 -17.05 23.21
C GLU A 59 6.86 -15.79 23.48
N LEU A 60 6.26 -14.80 24.13
CA LEU A 60 6.99 -13.62 24.59
C LEU A 60 7.65 -13.96 25.93
N HIS A 61 8.99 -13.94 25.97
CA HIS A 61 9.74 -14.29 27.17
C HIS A 61 10.81 -13.24 27.46
N GLY A 62 10.77 -12.65 28.65
CA GLY A 62 11.64 -11.53 29.04
C GLY A 62 13.13 -11.87 29.12
N ASP A 63 13.47 -13.13 29.37
CA ASP A 63 14.84 -13.59 29.66
C ASP A 63 15.63 -14.00 28.41
N VAL A 64 15.02 -13.94 27.22
CA VAL A 64 15.71 -14.30 25.97
C VAL A 64 16.50 -13.09 25.50
N GLU A 65 17.78 -13.25 25.20
CA GLU A 65 18.63 -12.15 24.74
C GLU A 65 18.18 -11.56 23.40
N SER A 66 17.57 -12.37 22.52
CA SER A 66 17.03 -11.91 21.22
C SER A 66 15.89 -12.75 20.68
N PHE A 67 16.24 -13.90 20.12
CA PHE A 67 15.36 -14.72 19.31
C PHE A 67 15.89 -16.15 19.32
N ARG A 68 15.02 -17.08 19.70
CA ARG A 68 15.32 -18.50 19.62
C ARG A 68 14.12 -19.27 19.08
N VAL A 69 14.41 -20.35 18.38
CA VAL A 69 13.44 -21.14 17.64
C VAL A 69 13.66 -22.61 17.94
N ARG A 70 12.60 -23.38 18.16
CA ARG A 70 12.65 -24.81 18.47
C ARG A 70 11.56 -25.55 17.71
N GLU A 71 11.84 -26.77 17.23
CA GLU A 71 10.77 -27.64 16.71
C GLU A 71 9.78 -28.00 17.82
N ASP A 72 8.49 -28.13 17.51
CA ASP A 72 7.48 -28.64 18.46
C ASP A 72 7.65 -30.15 18.68
N LYS A 73 8.77 -30.52 19.32
CA LYS A 73 9.04 -31.84 19.88
C LYS A 73 9.59 -31.64 21.29
N PRO A 74 9.20 -32.47 22.26
CA PRO A 74 9.57 -32.30 23.67
C PRO A 74 11.08 -32.09 23.89
N ASP A 75 11.90 -32.84 23.15
CA ASP A 75 13.35 -32.91 23.37
C ASP A 75 14.17 -32.04 22.41
N SER A 76 13.53 -31.17 21.61
CA SER A 76 14.27 -30.32 20.68
C SER A 76 15.08 -29.26 21.42
N ALA A 77 16.32 -29.04 21.02
CA ALA A 77 17.12 -27.94 21.55
C ALA A 77 16.70 -26.60 20.93
N TRP A 78 16.67 -25.54 21.74
CA TRP A 78 16.50 -24.18 21.25
C TRP A 78 17.68 -23.78 20.34
N GLN A 79 17.35 -23.26 19.17
CA GLN A 79 18.31 -22.76 18.19
C GLN A 79 18.32 -21.24 18.20
N THR A 80 19.49 -20.62 18.00
CA THR A 80 19.66 -19.17 17.86
C THR A 80 20.31 -18.80 16.51
N GLY A 81 20.33 -17.51 16.17
CA GLY A 81 21.04 -16.98 15.01
C GLY A 81 20.59 -17.57 13.66
N GLY A 82 21.54 -17.88 12.78
CA GLY A 82 21.25 -18.40 11.44
C GLY A 82 20.51 -19.74 11.42
N THR A 83 20.72 -20.61 12.43
CA THR A 83 20.00 -21.89 12.56
C THR A 83 18.55 -21.68 12.92
N ALA A 84 18.26 -20.71 13.79
CA ALA A 84 16.90 -20.34 14.12
C ALA A 84 16.14 -19.82 12.89
N VAL A 85 16.78 -18.99 12.08
CA VAL A 85 16.21 -18.48 10.82
C VAL A 85 16.01 -19.58 9.79
N ALA A 86 16.97 -20.51 9.66
CA ALA A 86 16.81 -21.66 8.77
C ALA A 86 15.68 -22.59 9.24
N LEU A 87 15.53 -22.79 10.54
CA LEU A 87 14.47 -23.60 11.13
C LEU A 87 13.09 -22.95 10.92
N LEU A 88 13.00 -21.63 11.15
CA LEU A 88 11.80 -20.85 10.85
C LEU A 88 11.50 -20.85 9.33
N GLY A 89 12.51 -20.72 8.48
CA GLY A 89 12.33 -20.80 7.02
C GLY A 89 11.84 -22.17 6.54
N ARG A 90 12.16 -23.26 7.25
CA ARG A 90 11.66 -24.61 6.95
C ARG A 90 10.18 -24.79 7.33
N SER A 91 9.66 -24.03 8.28
CA SER A 91 8.22 -24.03 8.56
C SER A 91 7.43 -23.22 7.54
N TRP A 92 8.10 -22.39 6.74
CA TRP A 92 7.46 -21.59 5.69
C TRP A 92 7.19 -22.39 4.40
N PHE A 93 6.33 -21.84 3.55
CA PHE A 93 5.99 -22.34 2.20
C PHE A 93 7.21 -22.50 1.26
N VAL A 94 8.37 -22.02 1.68
CA VAL A 94 9.59 -22.03 0.90
C VAL A 94 10.08 -23.47 0.72
N PRO A 95 10.09 -24.02 -0.52
CA PRO A 95 10.58 -25.38 -0.77
C PRO A 95 11.95 -25.59 -0.13
N ARG A 96 12.27 -26.80 0.36
CA ARG A 96 13.57 -27.10 0.99
C ARG A 96 14.76 -26.63 0.14
N LEU A 97 14.62 -26.63 -1.19
CA LEU A 97 15.61 -26.10 -2.14
C LEU A 97 15.91 -24.60 -1.96
N PHE A 98 14.89 -23.80 -1.66
CA PHE A 98 15.02 -22.36 -1.42
C PHE A 98 15.52 -22.01 -0.02
N THR A 99 15.61 -22.96 0.92
CA THR A 99 16.29 -22.76 2.21
C THR A 99 17.60 -23.54 2.31
N ALA A 100 17.89 -24.44 1.37
CA ALA A 100 19.10 -25.25 1.37
C ALA A 100 20.38 -24.39 1.29
N TRP A 101 20.35 -23.28 0.55
CA TRP A 101 21.49 -22.36 0.46
C TRP A 101 21.80 -21.66 1.81
N LEU A 102 20.81 -21.49 2.69
CA LEU A 102 21.01 -20.97 4.05
C LEU A 102 21.82 -21.92 4.94
N ALA A 103 21.91 -23.20 4.57
CA ALA A 103 22.74 -24.18 5.27
C ALA A 103 24.23 -24.10 4.88
N LEU A 104 24.59 -23.37 3.80
CA LEU A 104 25.97 -23.21 3.39
C LEU A 104 26.75 -22.40 4.45
N PRO A 105 27.93 -22.83 4.91
CA PRO A 105 28.65 -22.21 6.04
C PRO A 105 28.85 -20.70 5.92
N GLY A 106 29.19 -20.20 4.73
CA GLY A 106 29.39 -18.77 4.49
C GLY A 106 28.10 -17.95 4.51
N VAL A 107 27.01 -18.51 3.98
CA VAL A 107 25.68 -17.87 3.97
C VAL A 107 25.11 -17.84 5.36
N ARG A 108 25.18 -18.97 6.09
CA ARG A 108 24.65 -19.08 7.45
C ARG A 108 25.26 -18.04 8.39
N SER A 109 26.58 -17.84 8.31
CA SER A 109 27.27 -16.81 9.09
C SER A 109 26.86 -15.41 8.67
N ALA A 110 26.73 -15.13 7.37
CA ALA A 110 26.30 -13.82 6.87
C ALA A 110 24.87 -13.48 7.30
N VAL A 111 23.94 -14.43 7.19
CA VAL A 111 22.53 -14.27 7.61
C VAL A 111 22.43 -14.10 9.12
N GLY A 112 23.15 -14.92 9.90
CA GLY A 112 23.22 -14.76 11.35
C GLY A 112 23.73 -13.38 11.74
N TRP A 113 24.77 -12.88 11.07
CA TRP A 113 25.29 -11.54 11.27
C TRP A 113 24.30 -10.44 10.88
N CYS A 114 23.62 -10.55 9.73
CA CYS A 114 22.59 -9.59 9.31
C CYS A 114 21.42 -9.54 10.29
N VAL A 115 20.94 -10.71 10.74
CA VAL A 115 19.83 -10.81 11.69
C VAL A 115 20.22 -10.21 13.03
N GLN A 116 21.42 -10.53 13.54
CA GLN A 116 21.94 -9.88 14.74
C GLN A 116 22.04 -8.36 14.55
N ARG A 117 22.56 -7.87 13.43
CA ARG A 117 22.70 -6.43 13.17
C ARG A 117 21.35 -5.71 13.09
N LEU A 118 20.36 -6.33 12.45
CA LEU A 118 18.99 -5.80 12.33
C LEU A 118 18.26 -5.80 13.69
N VAL A 119 18.43 -6.86 14.49
CA VAL A 119 17.75 -7.01 15.78
C VAL A 119 18.38 -6.13 16.86
N PHE A 120 19.71 -5.98 16.86
CA PHE A 120 20.46 -5.32 17.92
C PHE A 120 21.00 -3.91 17.57
N GLY A 121 20.58 -3.33 16.44
CA GLY A 121 20.83 -1.92 16.16
C GLY A 121 22.32 -1.50 16.23
N GLY A 122 23.22 -2.33 15.70
CA GLY A 122 24.63 -1.95 15.53
C GLY A 122 25.49 -1.81 16.80
N GLN A 123 24.95 -1.99 18.02
CA GLN A 123 25.72 -1.96 19.27
C GLN A 123 26.48 -3.25 19.58
N LEU A 124 26.84 -4.02 18.56
CA LEU A 124 27.86 -5.05 18.73
C LEU A 124 29.21 -4.34 18.73
N GLU A 125 29.65 -3.88 19.91
CA GLU A 125 31.06 -3.70 20.19
C GLU A 125 31.74 -5.05 20.02
N HIS A 126 32.21 -5.33 18.81
CA HIS A 126 33.11 -6.44 18.56
C HIS A 126 34.44 -5.81 18.19
N GLY A 127 35.45 -6.08 19.02
CA GLY A 127 36.83 -6.07 18.58
C GLY A 127 36.89 -6.86 17.28
N VAL A 128 36.99 -6.14 16.17
CA VAL A 128 37.10 -6.73 14.84
C VAL A 128 38.40 -7.51 14.87
N SER A 129 38.30 -8.81 15.15
CA SER A 129 39.40 -9.74 14.92
C SER A 129 39.70 -9.60 13.44
N GLN A 130 40.80 -8.89 13.13
CA GLN A 130 41.30 -8.64 11.79
C GLN A 130 41.80 -9.96 11.20
N ARG A 131 40.88 -10.91 10.96
CA ARG A 131 41.20 -12.07 10.15
C ARG A 131 41.48 -11.55 8.76
N PRO A 132 42.67 -11.79 8.19
CA PRO A 132 43.01 -11.33 6.86
C PRO A 132 41.93 -11.79 5.88
N GLN A 133 41.38 -10.84 5.12
CA GLN A 133 40.29 -11.13 4.20
C GLN A 133 40.84 -12.03 3.10
N SER A 134 40.34 -13.28 3.04
CA SER A 134 40.70 -14.18 1.95
C SER A 134 40.42 -13.55 0.57
N PRO A 135 41.26 -13.80 -0.46
CA PRO A 135 41.08 -13.21 -1.79
C PRO A 135 39.69 -13.45 -2.40
N SER A 136 39.06 -14.58 -2.09
CA SER A 136 37.70 -14.90 -2.52
C SER A 136 36.64 -14.00 -1.88
N ARG A 137 36.79 -13.65 -0.59
CA ARG A 137 35.91 -12.68 0.08
C ARG A 137 36.04 -11.29 -0.50
N LEU A 138 37.25 -10.86 -0.87
CA LEU A 138 37.48 -9.58 -1.53
C LEU A 138 36.82 -9.54 -2.91
N ARG A 139 36.95 -10.60 -3.72
CA ARG A 139 36.28 -10.71 -5.03
C ARG A 139 34.75 -10.74 -4.89
N PHE A 140 34.22 -11.51 -3.95
CA PHE A 140 32.78 -11.56 -3.69
C PHE A 140 32.25 -10.22 -3.18
N GLY A 141 32.99 -9.55 -2.29
CA GLY A 141 32.65 -8.22 -1.80
C GLY A 141 32.62 -7.17 -2.92
N ARG A 142 33.57 -7.22 -3.86
CA ARG A 142 33.54 -6.36 -5.06
C ARG A 142 32.34 -6.67 -5.96
N GLY A 143 32.01 -7.94 -6.17
CA GLY A 143 30.83 -8.33 -6.95
C GLY A 143 29.53 -7.83 -6.33
N LEU A 144 29.36 -8.02 -5.02
CA LEU A 144 28.20 -7.53 -4.28
C LEU A 144 28.11 -6.00 -4.28
N PHE A 145 29.26 -5.32 -4.19
CA PHE A 145 29.32 -3.87 -4.33
C PHE A 145 28.80 -3.41 -5.70
N TRP A 146 29.28 -3.98 -6.79
CA TRP A 146 28.81 -3.64 -8.14
C TRP A 146 27.34 -3.96 -8.35
N LEU A 147 26.86 -5.09 -7.81
CA LEU A 147 25.44 -5.43 -7.84
C LEU A 147 24.60 -4.38 -7.09
N ALA A 148 25.05 -3.94 -5.91
CA ALA A 148 24.38 -2.89 -5.15
C ALA A 148 24.36 -1.56 -5.94
N GLN A 149 25.46 -1.18 -6.59
CA GLN A 149 25.51 0.02 -7.44
C GLN A 149 24.56 -0.09 -8.64
N ALA A 150 24.50 -1.25 -9.30
CA ALA A 150 23.57 -1.49 -10.39
C ALA A 150 22.12 -1.40 -9.94
N LEU A 151 21.79 -1.98 -8.77
CA LEU A 151 20.45 -1.88 -8.19
C LEU A 151 20.08 -0.42 -7.86
N VAL A 152 21.00 0.34 -7.27
CA VAL A 152 20.80 1.78 -7.01
C VAL A 152 20.57 2.54 -8.31
N ALA A 153 21.34 2.28 -9.36
CA ALA A 153 21.16 2.90 -10.66
C ALA A 153 19.77 2.57 -11.26
N VAL A 154 19.33 1.32 -11.18
CA VAL A 154 17.99 0.90 -11.62
C VAL A 154 16.89 1.64 -10.83
N LEU A 155 17.03 1.75 -9.51
CA LEU A 155 16.09 2.48 -8.67
C LEU A 155 16.09 3.98 -8.98
N LEU A 156 17.25 4.59 -9.27
CA LEU A 156 17.35 5.99 -9.68
C LEU A 156 16.64 6.23 -11.03
N VAL A 157 16.82 5.33 -12.00
CA VAL A 157 16.10 5.41 -13.29
C VAL A 157 14.60 5.25 -13.10
N ALA A 158 14.16 4.27 -12.31
CA ALA A 158 12.74 4.02 -12.06
C ALA A 158 12.08 5.21 -11.34
N THR A 159 12.68 5.70 -10.26
CA THR A 159 12.15 6.84 -9.48
C THR A 159 12.26 8.16 -10.25
N GLY A 160 13.36 8.40 -10.98
CA GLY A 160 13.51 9.57 -11.85
C GLY A 160 12.46 9.60 -12.96
N SER A 161 12.21 8.46 -13.59
CA SER A 161 11.10 8.33 -14.55
C SER A 161 9.75 8.60 -13.89
N GLN A 162 9.52 8.12 -12.67
CA GLN A 162 8.28 8.36 -11.94
C GLN A 162 8.06 9.83 -11.61
N VAL A 163 9.11 10.54 -11.19
CA VAL A 163 9.09 12.00 -10.97
C VAL A 163 8.61 12.71 -12.24
N LEU A 164 9.13 12.36 -13.42
CA LEU A 164 8.72 12.99 -14.67
C LEU A 164 7.24 12.73 -15.01
N VAL A 165 6.76 11.51 -14.80
CA VAL A 165 5.39 11.11 -15.13
C VAL A 165 4.37 11.76 -14.18
N GLU A 166 4.64 11.77 -12.88
CA GLU A 166 3.67 12.21 -11.86
C GLU A 166 3.57 13.73 -11.70
N ASN A 167 4.65 14.47 -11.98
CA ASN A 167 4.62 15.92 -11.81
C ASN A 167 3.79 16.57 -12.94
N ARG A 168 2.74 17.31 -12.54
CA ARG A 168 1.84 18.02 -13.48
C ARG A 168 2.58 19.09 -14.29
N ARG A 169 3.64 19.67 -13.73
CA ARG A 169 4.44 20.72 -14.37
C ARG A 169 5.32 20.21 -15.52
N VAL A 170 5.57 18.90 -15.60
CA VAL A 170 6.29 18.31 -16.73
C VAL A 170 5.34 18.21 -17.91
N PRO A 171 5.63 18.85 -19.06
CA PRO A 171 4.80 18.75 -20.26
C PRO A 171 4.60 17.31 -20.71
N VAL A 172 3.44 16.99 -21.26
CA VAL A 172 3.11 15.63 -21.72
C VAL A 172 4.14 15.09 -22.72
N SER A 173 4.71 15.96 -23.57
CA SER A 173 5.76 15.61 -24.53
C SER A 173 7.08 15.14 -23.89
N MET A 174 7.34 15.52 -22.63
CA MET A 174 8.54 15.10 -21.88
C MET A 174 8.27 13.90 -20.97
N LYS A 175 7.02 13.43 -20.88
CA LYS A 175 6.68 12.30 -20.01
C LYS A 175 7.07 11.00 -20.70
N PRO A 176 8.02 10.22 -20.15
CA PRO A 176 8.40 8.96 -20.75
C PRO A 176 7.25 7.96 -20.65
N THR A 177 7.09 7.12 -21.67
CA THR A 177 6.25 5.92 -21.55
C THR A 177 7.02 4.89 -20.74
N GLN A 178 6.57 4.63 -19.51
CA GLN A 178 7.24 3.69 -18.62
C GLN A 178 7.03 2.24 -19.08
N PRO A 179 8.10 1.43 -19.20
CA PRO A 179 7.98 -0.01 -19.40
C PRO A 179 7.42 -0.69 -18.15
N GLU A 180 6.79 -1.85 -18.33
CA GLU A 180 6.09 -2.58 -17.24
C GLU A 180 7.00 -2.96 -16.06
N TRP A 181 8.28 -3.24 -16.30
CA TRP A 181 9.22 -3.55 -15.22
C TRP A 181 9.51 -2.33 -14.33
N ILE A 182 9.57 -1.11 -14.89
CA ILE A 182 9.69 0.13 -14.11
C ILE A 182 8.42 0.35 -13.31
N LYS A 183 7.25 0.21 -13.94
CA LYS A 183 5.96 0.31 -13.24
C LYS A 183 5.88 -0.69 -12.08
N THR A 184 6.36 -1.92 -12.27
CA THR A 184 6.40 -2.93 -11.22
C THR A 184 7.31 -2.51 -10.07
N ILE A 185 8.53 -2.02 -10.37
CA ILE A 185 9.47 -1.49 -9.36
C ILE A 185 8.90 -0.28 -8.63
N VAL A 186 8.05 0.53 -9.26
CA VAL A 186 7.42 1.67 -8.59
C VAL A 186 6.20 1.25 -7.77
N VAL A 187 5.26 0.54 -8.39
CA VAL A 187 3.94 0.22 -7.83
C VAL A 187 4.07 -0.75 -6.66
N TYR A 188 4.86 -1.81 -6.81
CA TYR A 188 4.97 -2.86 -5.79
C TYR A 188 5.49 -2.33 -4.44
N PRO A 189 6.66 -1.66 -4.37
CA PRO A 189 7.14 -1.03 -3.14
C PRO A 189 6.52 0.36 -2.87
N ARG A 190 5.55 0.81 -3.68
CA ARG A 190 4.90 2.13 -3.59
C ARG A 190 5.87 3.32 -3.62
N LEU A 191 6.85 3.29 -4.52
CA LEU A 191 7.82 4.37 -4.74
C LEU A 191 7.26 5.53 -5.58
N PHE A 192 6.02 5.94 -5.31
CA PHE A 192 5.41 7.11 -5.94
C PHE A 192 6.15 8.40 -5.50
N GLN A 193 6.40 9.31 -6.43
CA GLN A 193 7.20 10.53 -6.25
C GLN A 193 6.40 11.80 -6.61
N GLY A 194 5.08 11.79 -6.38
CA GLY A 194 4.21 12.92 -6.62
C GLY A 194 4.39 13.98 -5.53
N TRP A 195 4.76 15.21 -5.91
CA TRP A 195 5.01 16.31 -4.97
C TRP A 195 3.77 17.17 -4.73
N SER A 196 2.56 16.65 -4.97
CA SER A 196 1.33 17.46 -5.04
C SER A 196 1.05 18.32 -3.81
N MET A 197 1.51 17.92 -2.61
CA MET A 197 1.33 18.70 -1.38
C MET A 197 2.29 19.91 -1.25
N PHE A 198 3.40 19.91 -1.99
CA PHE A 198 4.43 20.97 -1.96
C PHE A 198 4.74 21.50 -3.37
N ALA A 199 3.85 21.20 -4.32
CA ALA A 199 4.03 21.68 -5.68
C ALA A 199 3.94 23.22 -5.65
N PRO A 200 4.89 23.93 -6.27
CA PRO A 200 4.84 25.40 -6.35
C PRO A 200 3.63 25.90 -7.16
N ASP A 201 2.97 24.99 -7.88
CA ASP A 201 1.76 25.23 -8.65
C ASP A 201 0.62 24.41 -8.01
N PRO A 202 -0.15 25.01 -7.07
CA PRO A 202 -1.25 24.32 -6.44
C PRO A 202 -2.35 24.00 -7.47
N PRO A 203 -3.29 23.08 -7.16
CA PRO A 203 -4.45 22.86 -8.02
C PRO A 203 -5.19 24.17 -8.32
N HIS A 204 -5.49 24.41 -9.60
CA HIS A 204 -6.28 25.56 -10.07
C HIS A 204 -7.79 25.30 -10.04
N GLU A 205 -8.19 24.08 -9.70
CA GLU A 205 -9.57 23.67 -9.60
C GLU A 205 -9.72 22.77 -8.38
N ASP A 206 -10.79 22.97 -7.63
CA ASP A 206 -11.27 22.02 -6.63
C ASP A 206 -12.57 21.40 -7.15
N GLY A 207 -12.84 20.14 -6.78
CA GLY A 207 -14.03 19.48 -7.28
C GLY A 207 -14.45 18.30 -6.45
N ARG A 208 -15.74 17.97 -6.57
CA ARG A 208 -16.36 16.87 -5.83
C ARG A 208 -17.30 16.08 -6.70
N VAL A 209 -17.50 14.83 -6.29
CA VAL A 209 -18.53 13.96 -6.86
C VAL A 209 -19.83 14.26 -6.13
N ILE A 210 -20.91 14.41 -6.89
CA ILE A 210 -22.26 14.64 -6.42
C ILE A 210 -23.11 13.51 -7.00
N VAL A 211 -23.90 12.85 -6.17
CA VAL A 211 -24.83 11.82 -6.64
C VAL A 211 -26.25 12.37 -6.51
N ASP A 212 -26.88 12.65 -7.65
CA ASP A 212 -28.28 13.03 -7.70
C ASP A 212 -29.17 11.78 -7.75
N GLY A 213 -29.40 11.18 -6.58
CA GLY A 213 -30.16 9.94 -6.42
C GLY A 213 -31.64 10.14 -6.09
N ARG A 214 -32.48 9.20 -6.54
CA ARG A 214 -33.88 9.05 -6.13
C ARG A 214 -34.03 7.74 -5.39
N THR A 215 -34.56 7.80 -4.19
CA THR A 215 -34.86 6.62 -3.36
C THR A 215 -36.20 5.99 -3.75
N ALA A 216 -36.46 4.77 -3.28
CA ALA A 216 -37.70 4.04 -3.56
C ALA A 216 -38.96 4.74 -3.01
N ASP A 217 -38.81 5.55 -1.97
CA ASP A 217 -39.86 6.40 -1.39
C ASP A 217 -39.99 7.77 -2.09
N GLY A 218 -39.16 8.04 -3.12
CA GLY A 218 -39.23 9.25 -3.96
C GLY A 218 -38.39 10.44 -3.49
N ARG A 219 -37.68 10.36 -2.36
CA ARG A 219 -36.80 11.43 -1.88
C ARG A 219 -35.57 11.62 -2.78
N LYS A 220 -34.97 12.81 -2.73
CA LYS A 220 -33.64 13.09 -3.29
C LYS A 220 -32.58 12.76 -2.26
N LEU A 221 -31.55 12.01 -2.65
CA LEU A 221 -30.49 11.55 -1.75
C LEU A 221 -29.15 11.49 -2.48
N ASP A 222 -28.11 12.06 -1.87
CA ASP A 222 -26.71 11.83 -2.22
C ASP A 222 -26.09 10.84 -1.21
N PRO A 223 -25.87 9.56 -1.58
CA PRO A 223 -25.26 8.54 -0.74
C PRO A 223 -23.89 8.89 -0.17
N LEU A 224 -23.13 9.78 -0.83
CA LEU A 224 -21.81 10.20 -0.35
C LEU A 224 -21.91 11.17 0.82
N THR A 225 -23.12 11.69 1.06
CA THR A 225 -23.39 12.68 2.10
C THR A 225 -24.47 12.27 3.10
N GLY A 226 -25.34 11.35 2.71
CA GLY A 226 -26.53 10.97 3.48
C GLY A 226 -27.64 12.03 3.50
N VAL A 227 -27.51 13.12 2.74
CA VAL A 227 -28.50 14.21 2.66
C VAL A 227 -28.86 14.53 1.20
N GLU A 228 -29.73 15.52 0.99
CA GLU A 228 -30.12 15.95 -0.34
C GLU A 228 -28.92 16.44 -1.17
N PRO A 229 -28.83 16.12 -2.48
CA PRO A 229 -27.71 16.52 -3.33
C PRO A 229 -27.55 18.04 -3.36
N SER A 230 -26.38 18.51 -2.95
CA SER A 230 -26.01 19.91 -3.01
C SER A 230 -25.22 20.20 -4.30
N TRP A 231 -25.44 21.36 -4.89
CA TRP A 231 -24.72 21.79 -6.10
C TRP A 231 -23.68 22.89 -5.82
N SER A 232 -23.38 23.17 -4.54
CA SER A 232 -22.30 24.08 -4.18
C SER A 232 -20.94 23.40 -4.28
N VAL A 233 -19.99 24.07 -4.92
CA VAL A 233 -18.58 23.64 -5.04
C VAL A 233 -17.70 24.87 -4.71
N PRO A 234 -16.70 24.78 -3.82
CA PRO A 234 -16.27 23.59 -3.09
C PRO A 234 -17.23 23.17 -1.98
N ARG A 235 -17.05 21.96 -1.46
CA ARG A 235 -17.95 21.30 -0.48
C ARG A 235 -18.01 22.07 0.85
N ASP A 236 -19.19 22.15 1.45
CA ASP A 236 -19.32 22.51 2.87
C ASP A 236 -18.63 21.43 3.73
N ARG A 237 -17.68 21.82 4.60
CA ARG A 237 -16.74 20.95 5.33
C ARG A 237 -17.39 19.87 6.22
N ARG A 238 -18.71 19.87 6.35
CA ARG A 238 -19.48 19.13 7.38
C ARG A 238 -19.72 17.65 7.08
N VAL A 239 -19.35 17.14 5.91
CA VAL A 239 -19.79 15.82 5.46
C VAL A 239 -18.58 14.93 5.16
N TRP A 240 -18.65 13.65 5.59
CA TRP A 240 -17.64 12.59 5.49
C TRP A 240 -16.46 12.91 4.56
N ASN A 241 -15.34 13.29 5.16
CA ASN A 241 -14.14 13.76 4.48
C ASN A 241 -12.91 13.14 5.14
N ASP A 242 -12.89 11.81 5.28
CA ASP A 242 -11.62 11.15 5.52
C ASP A 242 -10.72 11.29 4.27
N GLY A 243 -9.43 11.04 4.45
CA GLY A 243 -8.46 11.17 3.36
C GLY A 243 -8.76 10.28 2.16
N ASP A 244 -9.47 9.16 2.39
CA ASP A 244 -9.79 8.18 1.35
C ASP A 244 -10.92 8.69 0.44
N TRP A 245 -11.98 9.28 1.01
CA TRP A 245 -13.05 9.92 0.24
C TRP A 245 -12.55 11.14 -0.54
N ALA A 246 -11.65 11.93 0.04
CA ALA A 246 -11.01 13.03 -0.69
C ALA A 246 -10.23 12.51 -1.92
N ALA A 247 -9.50 11.41 -1.77
CA ALA A 247 -8.82 10.75 -2.88
C ALA A 247 -9.81 10.18 -3.91
N PHE A 248 -10.93 9.60 -3.47
CA PHE A 248 -11.99 9.12 -4.36
C PHE A 248 -12.57 10.26 -5.21
N HIS A 249 -13.00 11.34 -4.56
CA HIS A 249 -13.63 12.49 -5.23
C HIS A 249 -12.73 13.11 -6.30
N THR A 250 -11.41 13.19 -6.04
CA THR A 250 -10.45 13.75 -6.98
C THR A 250 -10.06 12.80 -8.11
N ARG A 251 -10.07 11.48 -7.87
CA ARG A 251 -9.56 10.50 -8.84
C ARG A 251 -10.62 9.89 -9.73
N ILE A 252 -11.80 9.53 -9.20
CA ILE A 252 -12.85 8.86 -9.99
C ILE A 252 -13.23 9.61 -11.29
N PRO A 253 -13.17 10.96 -11.39
CA PRO A 253 -13.47 11.66 -12.65
C PRO A 253 -12.38 11.49 -13.72
N GLU A 254 -11.16 11.07 -13.37
CA GLU A 254 -10.10 10.95 -14.36
C GLU A 254 -10.38 9.77 -15.32
N PRO A 255 -10.12 9.91 -16.64
CA PRO A 255 -10.46 8.88 -17.62
C PRO A 255 -9.90 7.48 -17.30
N ARG A 256 -8.70 7.40 -16.71
CA ARG A 256 -8.07 6.13 -16.33
C ARG A 256 -8.82 5.33 -15.26
N PHE A 257 -9.72 5.98 -14.50
CA PHE A 257 -10.54 5.33 -13.49
C PHE A 257 -11.97 5.04 -13.95
N SER A 258 -12.29 5.31 -15.23
CA SER A 258 -13.60 4.98 -15.81
C SER A 258 -13.93 3.48 -15.75
N ALA A 259 -12.91 2.61 -15.75
CA ALA A 259 -13.07 1.17 -15.53
C ALA A 259 -13.72 0.82 -14.18
N ASN A 260 -13.66 1.72 -13.19
CA ASN A 260 -14.26 1.53 -11.87
C ASN A 260 -15.72 1.99 -11.80
N TYR A 261 -16.27 2.61 -12.86
CA TYR A 261 -17.66 3.10 -12.86
C TYR A 261 -18.70 2.01 -12.60
N PRO A 262 -18.57 0.77 -13.11
CA PRO A 262 -19.47 -0.32 -12.74
C PRO A 262 -19.47 -0.62 -11.24
N ALA A 263 -18.29 -0.64 -10.59
CA ALA A 263 -18.18 -0.88 -9.16
C ALA A 263 -18.78 0.27 -8.33
N VAL A 264 -18.56 1.53 -8.75
CA VAL A 264 -19.21 2.69 -8.13
C VAL A 264 -20.73 2.59 -8.25
N ARG A 265 -21.24 2.22 -9.44
CA ARG A 265 -22.68 2.01 -9.65
C ARG A 265 -23.23 0.93 -8.73
N GLU A 266 -22.54 -0.20 -8.60
CA GLU A 266 -22.95 -1.30 -7.72
C GLU A 266 -22.97 -0.86 -6.24
N MET A 267 -21.91 -0.17 -5.79
CA MET A 267 -21.84 0.38 -4.44
C MET A 267 -23.03 1.30 -4.14
N LEU A 268 -23.38 2.20 -5.07
CA LEU A 268 -24.53 3.10 -4.91
C LEU A 268 -25.86 2.35 -4.87
N LEU A 269 -26.03 1.28 -5.67
CA LEU A 269 -27.23 0.44 -5.63
C LEU A 269 -27.38 -0.30 -4.29
N LYS A 270 -26.26 -0.70 -3.68
CA LYS A 270 -26.20 -1.35 -2.38
C LYS A 270 -26.20 -0.38 -1.20
N TYR A 271 -26.39 0.93 -1.42
CA TYR A 271 -26.31 1.93 -0.35
C TYR A 271 -27.24 1.64 0.85
N HIS A 272 -28.47 1.20 0.59
CA HIS A 272 -29.44 0.79 1.60
C HIS A 272 -28.99 -0.38 2.48
N GLU A 273 -28.11 -1.26 1.97
CA GLU A 273 -27.53 -2.35 2.74
C GLU A 273 -26.49 -1.81 3.74
N PHE A 274 -25.70 -0.79 3.34
CA PHE A 274 -24.71 -0.16 4.22
C PHE A 274 -25.36 0.65 5.34
N THR A 275 -26.48 1.34 5.06
CA THR A 275 -27.22 2.10 6.09
C THR A 275 -28.16 1.24 6.92
N GLY A 276 -28.47 0.02 6.46
CA GLY A 276 -29.49 -0.84 7.06
C GLY A 276 -30.92 -0.31 6.90
N ARG A 277 -31.14 0.67 6.01
CA ARG A 277 -32.41 1.37 5.80
C ARG A 277 -32.96 1.08 4.40
N PRO A 278 -33.96 0.19 4.25
CA PRO A 278 -34.54 -0.15 2.95
C PRO A 278 -35.07 1.06 2.17
N GLU A 279 -35.52 2.11 2.87
CA GLU A 279 -36.00 3.36 2.29
C GLU A 279 -34.91 4.16 1.56
N ASP A 280 -33.62 3.93 1.88
CA ASP A 280 -32.50 4.58 1.19
C ASP A 280 -32.13 3.88 -0.13
N ARG A 281 -32.90 2.86 -0.55
CA ARG A 281 -32.67 2.13 -1.80
C ARG A 281 -32.86 3.06 -2.98
N LEU A 282 -31.79 3.29 -3.73
CA LEU A 282 -31.83 4.10 -4.94
C LEU A 282 -32.52 3.35 -6.09
N VAL A 283 -33.50 3.99 -6.71
CA VAL A 283 -34.19 3.49 -7.92
C VAL A 283 -33.62 4.09 -9.21
N SER A 284 -33.06 5.29 -9.13
CA SER A 284 -32.36 5.96 -10.23
C SER A 284 -31.37 6.98 -9.69
N PHE A 285 -30.27 7.24 -10.39
CA PHE A 285 -29.33 8.29 -10.02
C PHE A 285 -28.48 8.76 -11.19
N GLU A 286 -27.97 9.98 -11.08
CA GLU A 286 -26.90 10.49 -11.92
C GLU A 286 -25.70 10.89 -11.07
N VAL A 287 -24.50 10.54 -11.50
CA VAL A 287 -23.26 10.91 -10.83
C VAL A 287 -22.60 12.03 -11.61
N TRP A 288 -22.35 13.14 -10.93
CA TRP A 288 -21.77 14.35 -11.48
C TRP A 288 -20.44 14.65 -10.81
N TYR A 289 -19.51 15.21 -11.57
CA TYR A 289 -18.32 15.85 -11.03
C TYR A 289 -18.46 17.35 -11.19
N GLY A 290 -18.61 18.06 -10.07
CA GLY A 290 -18.64 19.51 -10.02
C GLY A 290 -17.25 20.05 -9.73
N THR A 291 -16.75 20.96 -10.56
CA THR A 291 -15.47 21.65 -10.37
C THR A 291 -15.68 23.15 -10.19
N GLN A 292 -14.84 23.76 -9.38
CA GLN A 292 -14.80 25.18 -9.09
C GLN A 292 -13.36 25.65 -9.32
N GLY A 293 -13.18 26.59 -10.25
CA GLY A 293 -11.87 27.21 -10.46
C GLY A 293 -11.45 28.00 -9.23
N ILE A 294 -10.18 27.89 -8.86
CA ILE A 294 -9.49 28.67 -7.83
C ILE A 294 -8.78 29.81 -8.57
N PRO A 295 -9.36 31.02 -8.58
CA PRO A 295 -8.76 32.13 -9.30
C PRO A 295 -7.52 32.64 -8.57
N PRO A 296 -6.62 33.37 -9.27
CA PRO A 296 -5.56 34.14 -8.62
C PRO A 296 -6.08 35.08 -7.54
N PRO A 297 -5.25 35.47 -6.54
CA PRO A 297 -5.66 36.41 -5.51
C PRO A 297 -6.24 37.71 -6.09
N GLY A 298 -7.42 38.12 -5.61
CA GLY A 298 -8.11 39.33 -6.05
C GLY A 298 -8.98 39.18 -7.31
N GLN A 299 -8.98 38.02 -7.96
CA GLN A 299 -9.87 37.75 -9.09
C GLN A 299 -11.18 37.10 -8.62
N PRO A 300 -12.31 37.33 -9.33
CA PRO A 300 -13.59 36.73 -8.98
C PRO A 300 -13.56 35.20 -9.17
N ILE A 301 -14.28 34.51 -8.30
CA ILE A 301 -14.45 33.06 -8.39
C ILE A 301 -15.31 32.77 -9.65
N PRO A 302 -14.81 31.97 -10.61
CA PRO A 302 -15.60 31.64 -11.80
C PRO A 302 -16.85 30.83 -11.42
N PRO A 303 -17.87 30.70 -12.28
CA PRO A 303 -18.98 29.80 -11.99
C PRO A 303 -18.50 28.34 -11.97
N PRO A 304 -19.13 27.47 -11.15
CA PRO A 304 -18.81 26.05 -11.13
C PRO A 304 -19.17 25.38 -12.47
N ARG A 305 -18.47 24.31 -12.80
CA ARG A 305 -18.72 23.47 -13.99
C ARG A 305 -19.12 22.08 -13.54
N PHE A 306 -20.04 21.45 -14.25
CA PHE A 306 -20.50 20.10 -13.93
C PHE A 306 -20.33 19.18 -15.13
N ARG A 307 -19.81 17.98 -14.89
CA ARG A 307 -19.66 16.94 -15.90
C ARG A 307 -20.27 15.65 -15.39
N LYS A 308 -21.18 15.06 -16.17
CA LYS A 308 -21.75 13.74 -15.86
C LYS A 308 -20.68 12.66 -16.00
N LEU A 309 -20.57 11.78 -15.01
CA LEU A 309 -19.64 10.65 -15.00
C LEU A 309 -20.34 9.36 -15.42
N LEU A 310 -21.48 9.05 -14.79
CA LEU A 310 -22.29 7.87 -15.07
C LEU A 310 -23.74 8.10 -14.62
N PHE A 311 -24.65 7.22 -15.04
CA PHE A 311 -26.06 7.26 -14.63
C PHE A 311 -26.65 5.85 -14.52
N PHE A 312 -27.76 5.75 -13.80
CA PHE A 312 -28.59 4.55 -13.71
C PHE A 312 -30.06 4.92 -13.66
N GLY A 313 -30.87 4.26 -14.49
CA GLY A 313 -32.30 4.56 -14.62
C GLY A 313 -32.56 5.92 -15.27
N ARG A 314 -33.81 6.39 -15.18
CA ARG A 314 -34.23 7.72 -15.67
C ARG A 314 -34.50 8.63 -14.49
N VAL A 315 -33.70 9.68 -14.33
CA VAL A 315 -33.98 10.75 -13.35
C VAL A 315 -34.90 11.77 -14.03
N ALA A 316 -36.18 11.80 -13.62
CA ALA A 316 -37.20 12.62 -14.27
C ALA A 316 -37.02 14.13 -14.04
N ASP A 317 -36.41 14.50 -12.91
CA ASP A 317 -36.15 15.88 -12.50
C ASP A 317 -34.68 16.01 -12.07
N PRO A 318 -33.72 16.15 -13.01
CA PRO A 318 -32.32 16.33 -12.65
C PRO A 318 -32.16 17.63 -11.87
N GLY A 319 -31.61 17.55 -10.67
CA GLY A 319 -31.38 18.72 -9.80
C GLY A 319 -30.28 19.64 -10.31
N VAL A 320 -29.52 19.19 -11.31
CA VAL A 320 -28.45 19.98 -11.95
C VAL A 320 -29.06 21.24 -12.56
N PRO A 321 -28.57 22.43 -12.22
CA PRO A 321 -29.06 23.66 -12.84
C PRO A 321 -28.86 23.58 -14.36
N ARG A 322 -29.94 23.81 -15.14
CA ARG A 322 -29.96 23.66 -16.62
C ARG A 322 -28.83 24.39 -17.33
N GLN A 323 -28.34 25.49 -16.76
CA GLN A 323 -27.21 26.27 -17.25
C GLN A 323 -25.88 25.51 -17.33
N PHE A 324 -25.78 24.34 -16.68
CA PHE A 324 -24.57 23.52 -16.65
C PHE A 324 -24.65 22.25 -17.49
N VAL A 325 -25.81 21.96 -18.09
CA VAL A 325 -25.96 20.85 -19.03
C VAL A 325 -25.50 21.35 -20.40
N GLY A 326 -24.20 21.22 -20.67
CA GLY A 326 -23.66 21.41 -22.02
C GLY A 326 -24.38 20.47 -23.00
N ARG A 327 -24.75 21.02 -24.17
CA ARG A 327 -25.44 20.29 -25.25
C ARG A 327 -24.77 18.96 -25.61
#